data_AF-A0A2E3Q3F2-F1
#
_entry.id   AF-A0A2E3Q3F2-F1
#
_cell.length_a   1.000
_cell.length_b   1.000
_cell.length_c   1.000
_cell.angle_alpha   90.00
_cell.angle_beta   90.00
_cell.angle_gamma   90.00
#
_symmetry.space_group_name_H-M   'P 1'
#
loop_
_entity.id
_entity.type
_entity.pdbx_description
1 polymer ?
#
loop_
_entity_poly.entity_id
_entity_poly.type
_entity_poly.pdbx_seq_one_letter_code
_entity_poly.pdbx_strand_id
1 'polypeptide(L)'
;MMNQTKTAIGASAILTLAAAASADITGAYTFNYSVTAADFDGSDVTVNVQDLYLSSNDSNDTVLNVFNYNASSTAATSYFQSFTGTGWQPTNLGGPFDTPALRAADSFVTIGGFAQDTLAPEQAPGSGAGSGLDPNFGGNGAAAPGADAGWYNGSPPSLNGQVGSVPDFGGNLTGLGVLIGRFASIGDSDLSFSTLEVTWNQGLGTPGQQGSFTVNVPGPGAIALLGVAGFITRGRRRSA
;
A
#
# COMPACT_ATOMS: atom_id res chain seq x y z
N MET A 1 10.09 -33.62 -63.27
CA MET A 1 9.57 -32.42 -62.56
C MET A 1 8.83 -32.89 -61.33
N MET A 2 9.20 -32.35 -60.17
CA MET A 2 8.84 -32.81 -58.83
C MET A 2 7.73 -31.92 -58.24
N ASN A 3 6.86 -32.53 -57.41
CA ASN A 3 5.96 -31.93 -56.40
C ASN A 3 4.65 -31.28 -56.92
N GLN A 4 3.50 -31.34 -56.25
CA GLN A 4 3.26 -31.32 -54.80
C GLN A 4 2.01 -32.10 -54.36
N THR A 5 2.12 -32.78 -53.22
CA THR A 5 1.01 -33.21 -52.37
C THR A 5 0.60 -32.05 -51.46
N LYS A 6 -0.69 -31.70 -51.39
CA LYS A 6 -1.23 -30.74 -50.41
C LYS A 6 -2.04 -31.49 -49.37
N THR A 7 -1.54 -31.52 -48.13
CA THR A 7 -2.26 -32.03 -46.96
C THR A 7 -2.70 -30.84 -46.11
N ALA A 8 -4.00 -30.72 -45.87
CA ALA A 8 -4.53 -29.80 -44.86
C ALA A 8 -4.31 -30.39 -43.47
N ILE A 9 -3.61 -29.66 -42.60
CA ILE A 9 -3.49 -29.97 -41.19
C ILE A 9 -4.43 -29.03 -40.44
N GLY A 10 -5.32 -29.61 -39.64
CA GLY A 10 -6.40 -28.92 -38.95
C GLY A 10 -5.93 -27.74 -38.09
N ALA A 11 -6.73 -26.69 -38.08
CA ALA A 11 -6.59 -25.57 -37.17
C ALA A 11 -7.05 -26.01 -35.77
N SER A 12 -6.10 -26.24 -34.87
CA SER A 12 -6.41 -26.29 -33.43
C SER A 12 -6.70 -24.87 -32.98
N ALA A 13 -7.97 -24.58 -32.67
CA ALA A 13 -8.34 -23.40 -31.91
C ALA A 13 -7.73 -23.53 -30.50
N ILE A 14 -6.65 -22.81 -30.25
CA ILE A 14 -6.16 -22.59 -28.88
C ILE A 14 -7.16 -21.63 -28.26
N LEU A 15 -8.07 -22.15 -27.42
CA LEU A 15 -8.76 -21.34 -26.44
C LEU A 15 -7.69 -20.80 -25.48
N THR A 16 -7.18 -19.62 -25.77
CA THR A 16 -6.53 -18.80 -24.75
C THR A 16 -7.61 -18.42 -23.76
N LEU A 17 -7.72 -19.14 -22.64
CA LEU A 17 -8.34 -18.57 -21.46
C LEU A 17 -7.44 -17.40 -21.06
N ALA A 18 -7.78 -16.21 -21.54
CA ALA A 18 -7.35 -14.99 -20.87
C ALA A 18 -7.99 -15.06 -19.49
N ALA A 19 -7.22 -15.44 -18.47
CA ALA A 19 -7.58 -15.08 -17.11
C ALA A 19 -7.68 -13.56 -17.14
N ALA A 20 -8.91 -13.03 -17.15
CA ALA A 20 -9.11 -11.62 -16.88
C ALA A 20 -8.47 -11.39 -15.51
N ALA A 21 -7.43 -10.54 -15.44
CA ALA A 21 -6.97 -10.05 -14.16
C ALA A 21 -8.20 -9.44 -13.48
N SER A 22 -8.66 -10.02 -12.37
CA SER A 22 -9.66 -9.35 -11.56
C SER A 22 -9.01 -8.09 -11.01
N ALA A 23 -9.72 -6.97 -11.09
CA ALA A 23 -9.42 -5.78 -10.30
C ALA A 23 -9.29 -6.18 -8.84
N ASP A 24 -8.14 -5.87 -8.25
CA ASP A 24 -7.80 -6.39 -6.95
C ASP A 24 -6.68 -5.59 -6.27
N ILE A 25 -6.75 -5.58 -4.94
CA ILE A 25 -5.60 -5.26 -4.12
C ILE A 25 -4.65 -6.47 -4.15
N THR A 26 -3.41 -6.22 -4.56
CA THR A 26 -2.44 -7.28 -4.89
C THR A 26 -1.37 -7.50 -3.83
N GLY A 27 -1.24 -6.61 -2.86
CA GLY A 27 -0.19 -6.69 -1.86
C GLY A 27 -0.15 -5.48 -0.92
N ALA A 28 0.72 -5.59 0.09
CA ALA A 28 1.10 -4.52 0.99
C ALA A 28 2.63 -4.38 1.01
N TYR A 29 3.15 -3.18 0.88
CA TYR A 29 4.58 -2.92 0.82
C TYR A 29 4.93 -1.57 1.43
N THR A 30 6.21 -1.36 1.73
CA THR A 30 6.70 -0.09 2.23
C THR A 30 7.58 0.63 1.21
N PHE A 31 7.50 1.95 1.19
CA PHE A 31 8.51 2.81 0.58
C PHE A 31 9.30 3.49 1.70
N ASN A 32 10.61 3.23 1.74
CA ASN A 32 11.46 3.56 2.88
C ASN A 32 12.44 4.69 2.52
N TYR A 33 12.56 5.68 3.40
CA TYR A 33 13.49 6.80 3.25
C TYR A 33 13.85 7.38 4.62
N SER A 34 14.80 8.32 4.67
CA SER A 34 15.16 9.04 5.89
C SER A 34 14.88 10.53 5.73
N VAL A 35 14.43 11.16 6.81
CA VAL A 35 14.13 12.58 6.88
C VAL A 35 14.83 13.17 8.10
N THR A 36 15.46 14.33 7.91
CA THR A 36 15.83 15.24 8.99
C THR A 36 14.95 16.48 8.88
N ALA A 37 14.20 16.80 9.93
CA ALA A 37 13.24 17.90 9.92
C ALA A 37 13.15 18.56 11.30
N ALA A 38 12.94 19.87 11.31
CA ALA A 38 12.71 20.63 12.53
C ALA A 38 11.29 20.37 13.07
N ASP A 39 11.19 20.08 14.37
CA ASP A 39 9.91 20.00 15.09
C ASP A 39 9.51 21.37 15.69
N PHE A 40 8.36 21.42 16.37
CA PHE A 40 7.76 22.65 16.88
C PHE A 40 8.66 23.45 17.83
N ASP A 41 9.55 22.79 18.57
CA ASP A 41 10.51 23.43 19.48
C ASP A 41 11.77 23.96 18.77
N GLY A 42 11.87 23.75 17.45
CA GLY A 42 13.01 24.14 16.63
C GLY A 42 14.18 23.16 16.66
N SER A 43 14.06 22.02 17.36
CA SER A 43 15.06 20.95 17.30
C SER A 43 14.88 20.09 16.06
N ASP A 44 15.99 19.68 15.45
CA ASP A 44 15.96 18.73 14.33
C ASP A 44 15.83 17.30 14.85
N VAL A 45 14.88 16.55 14.28
CA VAL A 45 14.77 15.11 14.45
C VAL A 45 15.19 14.41 13.16
N THR A 46 15.95 13.32 13.28
CA THR A 46 16.24 12.43 12.15
C THR A 46 15.55 11.09 12.37
N VAL A 47 14.69 10.69 11.42
CA VAL A 47 13.90 9.46 11.48
C VAL A 47 14.10 8.62 10.22
N ASN A 48 13.86 7.32 10.38
CA ASN A 48 13.63 6.39 9.27
C ASN A 48 12.12 6.31 9.05
N VAL A 49 11.66 6.64 7.85
CA VAL A 49 10.24 6.63 7.48
C VAL A 49 9.94 5.41 6.63
N GLN A 50 8.88 4.70 6.97
CA GLN A 50 8.29 3.62 6.20
C GLN A 50 6.85 4.00 5.85
N ASP A 51 6.65 4.48 4.62
CA ASP A 51 5.30 4.73 4.09
C ASP A 51 4.70 3.40 3.64
N LEU A 52 3.63 2.96 4.29
CA LEU A 52 2.95 1.71 4.03
C LEU A 52 1.86 1.92 2.96
N TYR A 53 1.99 1.19 1.86
CA TYR A 53 1.08 1.22 0.73
C TYR A 53 0.38 -0.13 0.53
N LEU A 54 -0.84 -0.06 0.01
CA LEU A 54 -1.49 -1.19 -0.65
C LEU A 54 -1.29 -1.07 -2.15
N SER A 55 -0.82 -2.14 -2.81
CA SER A 55 -0.73 -2.19 -4.27
C SER A 55 -2.02 -2.69 -4.87
N SER A 56 -2.37 -2.20 -6.07
CA SER A 56 -3.52 -2.64 -6.85
C SER A 56 -3.12 -2.86 -8.31
N ASN A 57 -3.94 -3.60 -9.05
CA ASN A 57 -3.86 -3.72 -10.50
C ASN A 57 -4.97 -2.98 -11.25
N ASP A 58 -5.86 -2.24 -10.57
CA ASP A 58 -6.97 -1.47 -11.15
C ASP A 58 -7.16 -0.12 -10.44
N SER A 59 -7.15 0.97 -11.20
CA SER A 59 -7.35 2.33 -10.67
C SER A 59 -8.80 2.64 -10.26
N ASN A 60 -9.73 1.74 -10.55
CA ASN A 60 -11.10 1.81 -10.07
C ASN A 60 -11.26 1.27 -8.64
N ASP A 61 -10.25 0.57 -8.11
CA ASP A 61 -10.28 0.09 -6.74
C ASP A 61 -10.28 1.25 -5.74
N THR A 62 -11.07 1.11 -4.69
CA THR A 62 -11.17 2.04 -3.58
C THR A 62 -11.04 1.28 -2.27
N VAL A 63 -9.95 1.52 -1.55
CA VAL A 63 -9.71 0.97 -0.22
C VAL A 63 -10.68 1.62 0.76
N LEU A 64 -11.32 0.81 1.59
CA LEU A 64 -12.34 1.26 2.56
C LEU A 64 -11.81 1.23 4.00
N ASN A 65 -11.10 0.16 4.36
CA ASN A 65 -10.55 -0.02 5.68
C ASN A 65 -9.38 -1.02 5.70
N VAL A 66 -8.60 -0.90 6.75
CA VAL A 66 -7.62 -1.89 7.21
C VAL A 66 -8.05 -2.34 8.60
N PHE A 67 -7.96 -3.63 8.88
CA PHE A 67 -8.33 -4.24 10.16
C PHE A 67 -7.40 -5.40 10.50
N ASN A 68 -7.43 -5.84 11.76
CA ASN A 68 -6.57 -6.92 12.26
C ASN A 68 -5.07 -6.68 12.00
N TYR A 69 -4.63 -5.42 12.03
CA TYR A 69 -3.22 -5.08 11.89
C TYR A 69 -2.45 -5.59 13.11
N ASN A 70 -1.42 -6.38 12.85
CA ASN A 70 -0.49 -6.85 13.86
C ASN A 70 0.94 -6.56 13.39
N ALA A 71 1.64 -5.75 14.17
CA ALA A 71 3.04 -5.42 13.93
C ALA A 71 3.92 -6.67 14.11
N SER A 72 4.92 -6.83 13.25
CA SER A 72 5.94 -7.86 13.44
C SER A 72 6.84 -7.53 14.63
N SER A 73 7.62 -8.52 15.09
CA SER A 73 8.58 -8.32 16.20
C SER A 73 9.75 -7.40 15.86
N THR A 74 9.94 -7.04 14.59
CA THR A 74 10.98 -6.10 14.10
C THR A 74 10.46 -4.68 13.90
N ALA A 75 9.15 -4.48 14.02
CA ALA A 75 8.52 -3.18 14.01
C ALA A 75 8.92 -2.37 15.27
N ALA A 76 8.85 -1.06 15.21
CA ALA A 76 9.20 -0.23 16.36
C ALA A 76 8.14 -0.40 17.48
N THR A 77 8.60 -0.44 18.72
CA THR A 77 7.73 -0.39 19.90
C THR A 77 7.27 1.03 20.24
N SER A 78 7.96 2.04 19.68
CA SER A 78 7.60 3.44 19.75
C SER A 78 7.95 4.14 18.44
N TYR A 79 6.95 4.68 17.77
CA TYR A 79 7.10 5.52 16.60
C TYR A 79 7.19 6.99 16.98
N PHE A 80 7.84 7.79 16.13
CA PHE A 80 7.94 9.23 16.30
C PHE A 80 6.59 9.88 15.92
N GLN A 81 6.07 10.69 16.84
CA GLN A 81 4.96 11.60 16.59
C GLN A 81 5.48 13.02 16.81
N SER A 82 5.25 13.91 15.84
CA SER A 82 5.63 15.32 15.97
C SER A 82 4.91 15.94 17.17
N PHE A 83 5.52 16.91 17.84
CA PHE A 83 4.90 17.59 18.96
C PHE A 83 3.49 18.15 18.63
N THR A 84 3.30 18.60 17.39
CA THR A 84 2.02 19.11 16.87
C THR A 84 1.15 18.04 16.22
N GLY A 85 1.67 16.82 16.04
CA GLY A 85 0.97 15.64 15.55
C GLY A 85 0.52 14.77 16.72
N THR A 86 -0.75 14.87 17.10
CA THR A 86 -1.25 14.14 18.27
C THR A 86 -2.08 12.93 17.85
N GLY A 87 -1.59 11.73 18.15
CA GLY A 87 -2.29 10.47 17.90
C GLY A 87 -2.06 9.93 16.49
N TRP A 88 -2.80 8.88 16.14
CA TRP A 88 -2.56 8.11 14.91
C TRP A 88 -3.34 8.58 13.69
N GLN A 89 -4.03 9.72 13.78
CA GLN A 89 -4.69 10.36 12.65
C GLN A 89 -3.82 11.49 12.08
N PRO A 90 -3.87 11.75 10.77
CA PRO A 90 -3.31 12.97 10.20
C PRO A 90 -3.99 14.20 10.83
N THR A 91 -3.20 15.04 11.49
CA THR A 91 -3.66 16.20 12.26
C THR A 91 -3.11 17.56 11.79
N ASN A 92 -2.38 17.65 10.66
CA ASN A 92 -1.92 18.94 10.17
C ASN A 92 -3.10 19.89 9.86
N LEU A 93 -3.24 20.93 10.69
CA LEU A 93 -4.26 21.98 10.59
C LEU A 93 -3.77 23.22 9.85
N GLY A 94 -2.48 23.26 9.46
CA GLY A 94 -1.85 24.43 8.88
C GLY A 94 -1.44 25.49 9.91
N GLY A 95 -1.01 26.65 9.40
CA GLY A 95 -0.69 27.81 10.22
C GLY A 95 0.47 27.56 11.18
N PRO A 96 0.38 27.96 12.46
CA PRO A 96 1.50 27.85 13.40
C PRO A 96 1.84 26.41 13.78
N PHE A 97 0.96 25.45 13.49
CA PHE A 97 1.18 24.02 13.79
C PHE A 97 1.73 23.24 12.59
N ASP A 98 1.93 23.89 11.44
CA ASP A 98 2.52 23.28 10.25
C ASP A 98 4.04 23.25 10.37
N THR A 99 4.59 22.20 10.99
CA THR A 99 6.03 22.02 11.15
C THR A 99 6.59 21.07 10.08
N PRO A 100 7.88 21.21 9.69
CA PRO A 100 8.54 20.24 8.82
C PRO A 100 8.45 18.80 9.34
N ALA A 101 8.64 18.59 10.64
CA ALA A 101 8.50 17.27 11.26
C ALA A 101 7.07 16.72 11.15
N LEU A 102 6.04 17.54 11.36
CA LEU A 102 4.65 17.11 11.17
C LEU A 102 4.38 16.67 9.73
N ARG A 103 4.89 17.42 8.74
CA ARG A 103 4.62 17.14 7.32
C ARG A 103 5.30 15.86 6.82
N ALA A 104 6.51 15.57 7.28
CA ALA A 104 7.39 14.59 6.66
C ALA A 104 7.85 13.47 7.58
N ALA A 105 7.79 13.65 8.90
CA ALA A 105 8.31 12.70 9.89
C ALA A 105 7.23 12.13 10.82
N ASP A 106 6.03 12.70 10.90
CA ASP A 106 4.98 12.23 11.80
C ASP A 106 4.47 10.83 11.46
N SER A 107 4.16 10.03 12.49
CA SER A 107 3.59 8.70 12.32
C SER A 107 2.07 8.73 12.47
N PHE A 108 1.39 8.24 11.43
CA PHE A 108 -0.07 8.23 11.35
C PHE A 108 -0.55 7.07 10.47
N VAL A 109 -1.84 6.76 10.54
CA VAL A 109 -2.53 5.89 9.60
C VAL A 109 -3.61 6.66 8.85
N THR A 110 -3.88 6.25 7.62
CA THR A 110 -4.88 6.89 6.76
C THR A 110 -5.47 5.87 5.80
N ILE A 111 -6.52 6.24 5.08
CA ILE A 111 -6.97 5.51 3.88
C ILE A 111 -6.86 6.50 2.73
N GLY A 112 -5.63 6.66 2.22
CA GLY A 112 -5.24 7.66 1.23
C GLY A 112 -5.58 9.10 1.66
N GLY A 113 -6.09 9.94 0.74
CA GLY A 113 -6.32 11.36 1.00
C GLY A 113 -5.03 12.21 1.04
N PHE A 114 -3.96 11.70 0.45
CA PHE A 114 -2.67 12.36 0.27
C PHE A 114 -2.40 12.57 -1.22
N ALA A 115 -1.40 13.41 -1.53
CA ALA A 115 -0.97 13.61 -2.92
C ALA A 115 -0.52 12.28 -3.53
N GLN A 116 -1.09 11.95 -4.70
CA GLN A 116 -0.60 10.88 -5.55
C GLN A 116 0.44 11.44 -6.54
N ASP A 117 1.04 10.58 -7.35
CA ASP A 117 2.10 10.97 -8.31
C ASP A 117 3.31 11.66 -7.60
N THR A 118 3.56 11.32 -6.33
CA THR A 118 4.60 11.94 -5.49
C THR A 118 5.34 10.86 -4.68
N LEU A 119 6.67 10.95 -4.58
CA LEU A 119 7.48 9.90 -3.96
C LEU A 119 7.34 9.81 -2.43
N ALA A 120 7.28 10.96 -1.78
CA ALA A 120 7.11 11.08 -0.33
C ALA A 120 6.06 12.16 -0.09
N PRO A 121 4.76 11.82 -0.16
CA PRO A 121 3.70 12.81 -0.04
C PRO A 121 3.71 13.41 1.37
N GLU A 122 3.78 14.73 1.44
CA GLU A 122 3.70 15.42 2.73
C GLU A 122 2.27 15.43 3.27
N GLN A 123 2.15 15.43 4.59
CA GLN A 123 0.90 15.69 5.28
C GLN A 123 0.59 17.19 5.19
N ALA A 124 0.09 17.64 4.04
CA ALA A 124 -0.39 19.00 3.88
C ALA A 124 -1.62 19.26 4.79
N PRO A 125 -1.95 20.54 5.05
CA PRO A 125 -3.13 20.86 5.85
C PRO A 125 -4.41 20.20 5.30
N GLY A 126 -5.07 19.38 6.12
CA GLY A 126 -6.26 18.61 5.74
C GLY A 126 -6.00 17.30 4.99
N SER A 127 -4.75 16.91 4.72
CA SER A 127 -4.43 15.58 4.17
C SER A 127 -4.93 14.47 5.08
N GLY A 128 -5.50 13.41 4.49
CA GLY A 128 -6.03 12.26 5.23
C GLY A 128 -7.24 12.56 6.13
N ALA A 129 -7.86 13.74 5.98
CA ALA A 129 -9.05 14.12 6.75
C ALA A 129 -10.15 13.07 6.61
N GLY A 130 -10.80 12.75 7.73
CA GLY A 130 -11.85 11.73 7.79
C GLY A 130 -11.32 10.31 8.05
N SER A 131 -10.03 10.11 8.31
CA SER A 131 -9.52 8.82 8.80
C SER A 131 -10.10 8.49 10.17
N GLY A 132 -10.74 7.33 10.33
CA GLY A 132 -11.25 6.81 11.59
C GLY A 132 -10.35 5.73 12.16
N LEU A 133 -10.24 5.64 13.48
CA LEU A 133 -9.44 4.64 14.18
C LEU A 133 -10.31 3.68 14.98
N ASP A 134 -9.88 2.43 15.05
CA ASP A 134 -10.33 1.44 16.03
C ASP A 134 -9.80 1.81 17.44
N PRO A 135 -10.60 1.61 18.51
CA PRO A 135 -10.13 1.64 19.90
C PRO A 135 -8.77 0.97 20.19
N ASN A 136 -8.39 -0.09 19.47
CA ASN A 136 -7.12 -0.80 19.63
C ASN A 136 -5.87 0.06 19.37
N PHE A 137 -6.00 1.28 18.83
CA PHE A 137 -4.90 2.24 18.73
C PHE A 137 -4.49 2.87 20.05
N GLY A 138 -5.21 2.67 21.16
CA GLY A 138 -4.80 3.15 22.48
C GLY A 138 -4.97 4.66 22.72
N GLY A 139 -5.47 5.40 21.71
CA GLY A 139 -5.82 6.82 21.82
C GLY A 139 -4.65 7.78 21.60
N ASN A 140 -4.80 9.01 22.08
CA ASN A 140 -3.81 10.06 21.87
C ASN A 140 -2.52 9.78 22.68
N GLY A 141 -1.36 9.76 22.00
CA GLY A 141 -0.06 9.47 22.61
C GLY A 141 0.28 7.98 22.74
N ALA A 142 -0.48 7.08 22.12
CA ALA A 142 -0.08 5.68 22.01
C ALA A 142 1.19 5.56 21.16
N ALA A 143 2.22 4.91 21.70
CA ALA A 143 3.54 4.82 21.07
C ALA A 143 3.56 3.98 19.79
N ALA A 144 2.63 3.02 19.65
CA ALA A 144 2.48 2.13 18.50
C ALA A 144 1.01 1.69 18.38
N PRO A 145 0.56 1.21 17.20
CA PRO A 145 -0.73 0.55 17.10
C PRO A 145 -0.77 -0.68 18.01
N GLY A 146 -1.90 -0.92 18.68
CA GLY A 146 -2.11 -2.14 19.46
C GLY A 146 -2.28 -3.38 18.57
N ALA A 147 -2.36 -4.53 19.22
CA ALA A 147 -2.73 -5.77 18.53
C ALA A 147 -4.14 -5.64 17.92
N ASP A 148 -4.31 -6.25 16.75
CA ASP A 148 -5.56 -6.21 15.98
C ASP A 148 -6.08 -4.78 15.73
N ALA A 149 -5.18 -3.84 15.51
CA ALA A 149 -5.55 -2.45 15.23
C ALA A 149 -6.25 -2.33 13.86
N GLY A 150 -7.12 -1.33 13.73
CA GLY A 150 -7.84 -1.06 12.48
C GLY A 150 -8.08 0.43 12.25
N TRP A 151 -8.18 0.81 11.00
CA TRP A 151 -8.49 2.17 10.59
C TRP A 151 -9.28 2.17 9.28
N TYR A 152 -10.07 3.21 9.06
CA TYR A 152 -11.05 3.24 7.99
C TYR A 152 -11.27 4.64 7.45
N ASN A 153 -11.84 4.74 6.25
CA ASN A 153 -12.38 6.00 5.76
C ASN A 153 -13.69 6.31 6.51
N GLY A 154 -13.61 7.19 7.51
CA GLY A 154 -14.72 7.60 8.38
C GLY A 154 -15.62 8.69 7.79
N SER A 155 -15.36 9.15 6.57
CA SER A 155 -16.26 10.07 5.85
C SER A 155 -16.60 9.58 4.43
N PRO A 156 -17.18 8.38 4.26
CA PRO A 156 -17.76 7.98 2.97
C PRO A 156 -18.87 8.98 2.58
N PRO A 157 -19.05 9.31 1.29
CA PRO A 157 -18.47 8.68 0.11
C PRO A 157 -17.20 9.37 -0.43
N SER A 158 -16.27 9.82 0.42
CA SER A 158 -15.02 10.45 -0.06
C SER A 158 -14.15 9.48 -0.90
N LEU A 159 -13.38 10.06 -1.82
CA LEU A 159 -12.46 9.32 -2.71
C LEU A 159 -11.06 9.11 -2.09
N ASN A 160 -10.89 9.30 -0.78
CA ASN A 160 -9.56 9.27 -0.16
C ASN A 160 -8.84 7.93 -0.43
N GLY A 161 -9.55 6.81 -0.39
CA GLY A 161 -9.01 5.48 -0.64
C GLY A 161 -8.93 5.07 -2.11
N GLN A 162 -9.20 5.97 -3.05
CA GLN A 162 -9.12 5.64 -4.48
C GLN A 162 -7.67 5.36 -4.87
N VAL A 163 -7.47 4.23 -5.55
CA VAL A 163 -6.19 3.81 -6.08
C VAL A 163 -5.69 4.78 -7.15
N GLY A 164 -4.41 5.12 -7.11
CA GLY A 164 -3.73 5.76 -8.22
C GLY A 164 -2.21 5.69 -8.09
N SER A 165 -1.49 6.57 -8.79
CA SER A 165 -0.04 6.44 -8.93
C SER A 165 0.68 6.68 -7.61
N VAL A 166 1.53 5.73 -7.23
CA VAL A 166 2.32 5.73 -5.98
C VAL A 166 3.73 5.21 -6.26
N PRO A 167 4.68 5.39 -5.32
CA PRO A 167 6.00 4.79 -5.44
C PRO A 167 5.90 3.27 -5.54
N ASP A 168 6.62 2.64 -6.46
CA ASP A 168 6.86 1.20 -6.41
C ASP A 168 7.98 0.87 -5.38
N PHE A 169 8.27 -0.41 -5.21
CA PHE A 169 9.36 -0.87 -4.32
C PHE A 169 10.74 -0.31 -4.70
N GLY A 170 10.94 0.07 -5.97
CA GLY A 170 12.17 0.67 -6.48
C GLY A 170 12.22 2.19 -6.35
N GLY A 171 11.17 2.83 -5.81
CA GLY A 171 11.07 4.28 -5.70
C GLY A 171 10.75 5.00 -7.01
N ASN A 172 10.13 4.33 -7.98
CA ASN A 172 9.61 4.94 -9.19
C ASN A 172 8.10 5.16 -9.08
N LEU A 173 7.57 6.23 -9.69
CA LEU A 173 6.12 6.51 -9.75
C LEU A 173 5.43 5.68 -10.83
N THR A 174 5.62 4.36 -10.77
CA THR A 174 5.02 3.37 -11.67
C THR A 174 4.12 2.40 -10.91
N GLY A 175 4.10 2.48 -9.57
CA GLY A 175 3.20 1.73 -8.73
C GLY A 175 1.77 2.26 -8.83
N LEU A 176 0.82 1.37 -8.61
CA LEU A 176 -0.60 1.69 -8.52
C LEU A 176 -1.07 1.25 -7.13
N GLY A 177 -1.64 2.15 -6.34
CA GLY A 177 -1.94 1.85 -4.94
C GLY A 177 -2.48 3.01 -4.12
N VAL A 178 -2.47 2.83 -2.79
CA VAL A 178 -2.99 3.77 -1.80
C VAL A 178 -2.07 3.80 -0.59
N LEU A 179 -1.68 5.00 -0.14
CA LEU A 179 -1.00 5.19 1.14
C LEU A 179 -1.97 4.86 2.27
N ILE A 180 -1.61 3.93 3.14
CA ILE A 180 -2.42 3.54 4.29
C ILE A 180 -1.79 3.88 5.64
N GLY A 181 -0.55 4.33 5.66
CA GLY A 181 0.07 4.87 6.86
C GLY A 181 1.52 5.28 6.65
N ARG A 182 2.02 6.07 7.59
CA ARG A 182 3.42 6.46 7.72
C ARG A 182 3.91 6.04 9.08
N PHE A 183 5.02 5.32 9.11
CA PHE A 183 5.64 4.83 10.33
C PHE A 183 7.08 5.35 10.39
N ALA A 184 7.33 6.31 11.26
CA ALA A 184 8.64 6.92 11.44
C ALA A 184 9.26 6.46 12.76
N SER A 185 10.51 6.03 12.74
CA SER A 185 11.23 5.59 13.94
C SER A 185 12.57 6.29 14.10
N ILE A 186 12.95 6.52 15.35
CA ILE A 186 14.34 6.84 15.70
C ILE A 186 15.07 5.51 15.86
N GLY A 187 16.01 5.24 14.95
CA GLY A 187 16.73 3.96 14.88
C GLY A 187 16.07 2.94 13.96
N ASP A 188 16.58 1.72 14.01
CA ASP A 188 16.19 0.64 13.10
C ASP A 188 14.82 0.08 13.46
N SER A 189 13.92 0.02 12.48
CA SER A 189 12.66 -0.70 12.54
C SER A 189 12.31 -1.22 11.16
N ASP A 190 11.56 -2.31 11.10
CA ASP A 190 11.13 -2.92 9.85
C ASP A 190 9.71 -3.46 9.99
N LEU A 191 8.80 -2.91 9.19
CA LEU A 191 7.41 -3.34 9.13
C LEU A 191 7.21 -4.69 8.40
N SER A 192 8.25 -5.21 7.74
CA SER A 192 8.18 -6.49 7.04
C SER A 192 7.64 -7.58 7.95
N PHE A 193 6.83 -8.48 7.38
CA PHE A 193 6.12 -9.55 8.08
C PHE A 193 5.00 -9.10 9.04
N SER A 194 4.70 -7.80 9.15
CA SER A 194 3.46 -7.35 9.78
C SER A 194 2.28 -7.83 8.95
N THR A 195 1.16 -8.15 9.60
CA THR A 195 -0.05 -8.66 8.93
C THR A 195 -1.17 -7.66 9.04
N LEU A 196 -2.02 -7.61 8.01
CA LEU A 196 -3.21 -6.77 7.99
C LEU A 196 -4.27 -7.37 7.07
N GLU A 197 -5.53 -7.08 7.34
CA GLU A 197 -6.66 -7.39 6.47
C GLU A 197 -7.24 -6.10 5.91
N VAL A 198 -7.72 -6.14 4.67
CA VAL A 198 -8.20 -4.97 3.94
C VAL A 198 -9.58 -5.26 3.38
N THR A 199 -10.45 -4.24 3.43
CA THR A 199 -11.65 -4.21 2.59
C THR A 199 -11.48 -3.15 1.50
N TRP A 200 -11.79 -3.49 0.25
CA TRP A 200 -11.86 -2.55 -0.87
C TRP A 200 -13.11 -2.83 -1.72
N ASN A 201 -13.42 -1.95 -2.66
CA ASN A 201 -14.44 -2.17 -3.68
C ASN A 201 -14.06 -1.49 -5.00
N GLN A 202 -14.84 -1.65 -6.05
CA GLN A 202 -14.61 -1.00 -7.36
C GLN A 202 -15.37 0.33 -7.47
N GLY A 203 -15.21 1.19 -6.46
CA GLY A 203 -15.86 2.49 -6.39
C GLY A 203 -17.26 2.46 -5.76
N LEU A 204 -17.89 3.63 -5.69
CA LEU A 204 -19.09 3.86 -4.90
C LEU A 204 -20.27 2.95 -5.30
N GLY A 205 -20.84 2.27 -4.31
CA GLY A 205 -22.03 1.40 -4.49
C GLY A 205 -21.72 -0.01 -5.00
N THR A 206 -20.46 -0.36 -5.23
CA THR A 206 -20.05 -1.72 -5.59
C THR A 206 -19.88 -2.61 -4.33
N PRO A 207 -20.10 -3.93 -4.43
CA PRO A 207 -19.85 -4.85 -3.33
C PRO A 207 -18.40 -4.80 -2.85
N GLY A 208 -18.20 -4.91 -1.53
CA GLY A 208 -16.87 -5.00 -0.95
C GLY A 208 -16.22 -6.37 -1.17
N GLN A 209 -14.91 -6.36 -1.34
CA GLN A 209 -14.02 -7.51 -1.33
C GLN A 209 -13.07 -7.41 -0.14
N GLN A 210 -12.54 -8.54 0.31
CA GLN A 210 -11.65 -8.61 1.46
C GLN A 210 -10.47 -9.54 1.18
N GLY A 211 -9.33 -9.22 1.80
CA GLY A 211 -8.10 -9.99 1.65
C GLY A 211 -7.16 -9.75 2.83
N SER A 212 -6.30 -10.75 3.08
CA SER A 212 -5.25 -10.68 4.09
C SER A 212 -3.89 -10.55 3.41
N PHE A 213 -3.05 -9.67 3.94
CA PHE A 213 -1.74 -9.34 3.39
C PHE A 213 -0.67 -9.35 4.47
N THR A 214 0.53 -9.73 4.05
CA THR A 214 1.74 -9.62 4.85
C THR A 214 2.65 -8.58 4.19
N VAL A 215 3.10 -7.60 4.96
CA VAL A 215 3.91 -6.49 4.47
C VAL A 215 5.24 -7.00 3.89
N ASN A 216 5.59 -6.51 2.70
CA ASN A 216 6.79 -6.87 1.93
C ASN A 216 6.87 -8.36 1.54
N VAL A 217 5.74 -9.06 1.56
CA VAL A 217 5.60 -10.41 1.02
C VAL A 217 4.62 -10.35 -0.15
N PRO A 218 4.95 -10.89 -1.34
CA PRO A 218 4.03 -10.88 -2.46
C PRO A 218 2.68 -11.50 -2.08
N GLY A 219 1.59 -10.81 -2.41
CA GLY A 219 0.26 -11.31 -2.12
C GLY A 219 -0.04 -12.63 -2.86
N PRO A 220 -1.04 -13.41 -2.42
CA PRO A 220 -1.35 -14.71 -3.02
C PRO A 220 -1.56 -14.69 -4.54
N GLY A 221 -2.12 -13.60 -5.09
CA GLY A 221 -2.31 -13.41 -6.53
C GLY A 221 -1.03 -13.13 -7.33
N ALA A 222 -0.01 -12.52 -6.72
CA ALA A 222 1.26 -12.21 -7.38
C ALA A 222 2.11 -13.48 -7.63
N ILE A 223 2.00 -14.48 -6.73
CA ILE A 223 2.67 -15.78 -6.88
C ILE A 223 2.04 -16.60 -8.01
N ALA A 224 0.72 -16.52 -8.19
CA ALA A 224 0.03 -17.23 -9.26
C ALA A 224 0.47 -16.77 -10.67
N LEU A 225 0.80 -15.49 -10.85
CA LEU A 225 1.28 -14.95 -12.12
C LEU A 225 2.70 -15.42 -12.46
N LEU A 226 3.58 -15.59 -11.46
CA LEU A 226 4.94 -16.10 -11.66
C LEU A 226 4.95 -17.58 -12.06
N GLY A 227 3.98 -18.37 -11.57
CA GLY A 227 3.81 -19.78 -11.93
C GLY A 227 3.38 -20.02 -13.39
N VAL A 228 2.67 -19.06 -14.01
CA VAL A 228 2.16 -19.17 -15.38
C VAL A 228 3.23 -18.84 -16.43
N ALA A 229 4.23 -18.02 -16.10
CA ALA A 229 5.33 -17.69 -17.01
C ALA A 229 6.34 -18.86 -17.23
N GLY A 230 6.33 -19.88 -16.37
CA GLY A 230 7.30 -20.98 -16.38
C GLY A 230 7.03 -22.13 -17.36
N PHE A 231 5.86 -22.19 -18.02
CA PHE A 231 5.44 -23.36 -18.79
C PHE A 231 5.54 -23.26 -20.32
N ILE A 232 6.22 -22.24 -20.88
CA ILE A 232 6.59 -22.25 -22.31
C ILE A 232 7.91 -23.00 -22.49
N THR A 233 7.94 -24.30 -22.18
CA THR A 233 9.03 -25.18 -22.62
C THR A 233 8.80 -25.56 -24.07
N ARG A 234 9.62 -24.94 -24.92
CA ARG A 234 9.75 -25.13 -26.37
C ARG A 234 10.07 -26.59 -26.68
N GLY A 235 9.05 -27.37 -27.07
CA GLY A 235 9.21 -28.73 -27.53
C GLY A 235 10.07 -28.79 -28.80
N ARG A 236 11.36 -29.06 -28.66
CA ARG A 236 12.24 -29.39 -29.79
C ARG A 236 12.22 -30.90 -29.99
N ARG A 237 11.20 -31.39 -30.71
CA ARG A 237 11.28 -32.69 -31.37
C ARG A 237 12.35 -32.60 -32.45
N ARG A 238 13.39 -33.44 -32.34
CA ARG A 238 14.11 -33.98 -33.49
C ARG A 238 14.24 -35.48 -33.28
N SER A 239 13.60 -36.22 -34.17
CA SER A 239 13.79 -37.64 -34.42
C SER A 239 14.53 -37.81 -35.75
N ALA A 240 15.13 -39.00 -35.91
CA ALA A 240 15.99 -39.49 -36.99
C ALA A 240 17.46 -39.11 -36.87
#